data_AF-A0A368LHA7-F1
#
_entry.id   AF-A0A368LHA7-F1
#
_cell.length_a   1.000
_cell.length_b   1.000
_cell.length_c   1.000
_cell.angle_alpha   90.00
_cell.angle_beta   90.00
_cell.angle_gamma   90.00
#
_symmetry.space_group_name_H-M   'P 1'
#
loop_
_entity.id
_entity.type
_entity.pdbx_description
1 polymer ?
#
loop_
_entity_poly.entity_id
_entity_poly.type
_entity_poly.pdbx_seq_one_letter_code
_entity_poly.pdbx_strand_id
1 'polypeptide(L)'
;MPVNTIAFSMDGFRRNLHRDLAELKEQINDVLNDEWFDKDDLKDAMDQIICSSNSLNCVSIEGDKMFTSMESLYLPLIDEDGEE
;
A
#
# COMPACT_ATOMS: atom_id res chain seq x y z
N MET A 1 -1.69 -10.42 36.52
CA MET A 1 -0.70 -10.43 35.42
C MET A 1 -0.80 -9.09 34.70
N PRO A 2 0.29 -8.41 34.36
CA PRO A 2 0.20 -7.21 33.54
C PRO A 2 -0.33 -7.61 32.16
N VAL A 3 -1.36 -6.89 31.68
CA VAL A 3 -1.88 -7.04 30.32
C VAL A 3 -0.94 -6.24 29.42
N ASN A 4 -0.20 -6.91 28.54
CA ASN A 4 0.52 -6.21 27.49
C ASN A 4 -0.51 -5.72 26.48
N THR A 5 -0.75 -4.42 26.44
CA THR A 5 -1.58 -3.80 25.41
C THR A 5 -0.79 -3.74 24.11
N ILE A 6 -1.22 -4.50 23.11
CA ILE A 6 -0.70 -4.38 21.74
C ILE A 6 -1.38 -3.14 21.12
N ALA A 7 -0.58 -2.16 20.71
CA ALA A 7 -1.06 -0.97 20.01
C ALA A 7 -0.84 -1.13 18.50
N PHE A 8 -1.88 -0.89 17.71
CA PHE A 8 -1.79 -0.81 16.26
C PHE A 8 -1.75 0.66 15.82
N SER A 9 -0.82 1.02 14.93
CA SER A 9 -0.72 2.37 14.38
C SER A 9 -1.22 2.41 12.94
N MET A 10 -2.35 3.08 12.71
CA MET A 10 -2.84 3.32 11.34
C MET A 10 -1.91 4.21 10.54
N ASP A 11 -1.24 5.19 11.18
CA ASP A 11 -0.30 6.07 10.48
C ASP A 11 0.94 5.29 10.00
N GLY A 12 1.48 4.41 10.86
CA GLY A 12 2.57 3.51 10.49
C GLY A 12 2.14 2.54 9.37
N PHE A 13 0.93 1.99 9.47
CA PHE A 13 0.37 1.14 8.43
C PHE A 13 0.25 1.88 7.09
N ARG A 14 -0.35 3.09 7.07
CA ARG A 14 -0.47 3.93 5.86
C ARG A 14 0.90 4.22 5.24
N ARG A 15 1.89 4.56 6.07
CA ARG A 15 3.25 4.84 5.59
C ARG A 15 3.90 3.62 4.95
N ASN A 16 3.73 2.43 5.53
CA ASN A 16 4.25 1.20 4.97
C ASN A 16 3.53 0.86 3.67
N LEU A 17 2.19 0.89 3.67
CA LEU A 17 1.39 0.62 2.47
C LEU A 17 1.69 1.60 1.33
N HIS A 18 1.98 2.88 1.63
CA HIS A 18 2.41 3.84 0.63
C HIS A 18 3.73 3.45 -0.04
N ARG A 19 4.71 2.99 0.74
CA ARG A 19 5.99 2.51 0.20
C ARG A 19 5.77 1.27 -0.65
N ASP A 20 5.00 0.31 -0.16
CA ASP A 20 4.72 -0.93 -0.89
C ASP A 20 3.98 -0.61 -2.22
N LEU A 21 3.07 0.38 -2.23
CA LEU A 21 2.40 0.87 -3.45
C LEU A 21 3.37 1.58 -4.41
N ALA A 22 4.37 2.30 -3.91
CA ALA A 22 5.38 2.95 -4.72
C ALA A 22 6.32 1.93 -5.40
N GLU A 23 6.73 0.90 -4.66
CA GLU A 23 7.51 -0.23 -5.20
C GLU A 23 6.73 -0.97 -6.29
N LEU A 24 5.43 -1.26 -6.07
CA LEU A 24 4.59 -1.85 -7.10
C LEU A 24 4.42 -0.92 -8.32
N LYS A 25 4.29 0.40 -8.12
CA LYS A 25 4.21 1.37 -9.23
C LYS A 25 5.49 1.34 -10.08
N GLU A 26 6.66 1.31 -9.47
CA GLU A 26 7.95 1.23 -10.17
C GLU A 26 8.02 -0.02 -11.04
N GLN A 27 7.71 -1.19 -10.48
CA GLN A 27 7.71 -2.44 -11.25
C GLN A 27 6.67 -2.45 -12.39
N ILE A 28 5.50 -1.84 -12.20
CA ILE A 28 4.51 -1.68 -13.27
C ILE A 28 5.05 -0.76 -14.38
N ASN A 29 5.77 0.31 -14.03
CA ASN A 29 6.39 1.19 -15.02
C ASN A 29 7.45 0.45 -15.83
N ASP A 30 8.28 -0.39 -15.20
CA ASP A 30 9.25 -1.23 -15.91
C ASP A 30 8.54 -2.14 -16.93
N VAL A 31 7.41 -2.74 -16.55
CA VAL A 31 6.57 -3.54 -17.45
C VAL A 31 6.02 -2.71 -18.61
N LEU A 32 5.54 -1.49 -18.35
CA LEU A 32 4.95 -0.62 -19.38
C LEU A 32 5.98 -0.07 -20.37
N ASN A 33 7.22 0.13 -19.92
CA ASN A 33 8.32 0.65 -20.73
C ASN A 33 9.13 -0.46 -21.43
N ASP A 34 8.65 -1.71 -21.40
CA ASP A 34 9.37 -2.90 -21.89
C ASP A 34 10.78 -3.06 -21.29
N GLU A 35 10.98 -2.57 -20.06
CA GLU A 35 12.22 -2.73 -19.31
C GLU A 35 12.31 -4.13 -18.68
N TRP A 36 13.51 -4.51 -18.25
CA TRP A 36 13.69 -5.78 -17.56
C TRP A 36 13.08 -5.71 -16.17
N PHE A 37 12.25 -6.69 -15.83
CA PHE A 37 11.66 -6.86 -14.49
C PHE A 37 11.68 -8.33 -14.08
N ASP A 38 11.68 -8.57 -12.77
CA ASP A 38 11.50 -9.92 -12.20
C ASP A 38 10.00 -10.18 -11.94
N LYS A 39 9.53 -11.33 -12.44
CA LYS A 39 8.12 -11.74 -12.29
C LYS A 39 7.80 -12.17 -10.87
N ASP A 40 8.76 -12.77 -10.17
CA ASP A 40 8.56 -13.19 -8.79
C ASP A 40 8.49 -11.96 -7.88
N ASP A 41 9.32 -10.94 -8.11
CA ASP A 41 9.26 -9.68 -7.38
C ASP A 41 7.94 -8.93 -7.61
N LEU A 42 7.44 -8.89 -8.86
CA LEU A 42 6.14 -8.29 -9.17
C LEU A 42 4.98 -9.03 -8.49
N LYS A 43 5.05 -10.37 -8.47
CA LYS A 43 4.06 -11.19 -7.79
C LYS A 43 4.07 -10.94 -6.29
N ASP A 44 5.25 -10.88 -5.68
CA ASP A 44 5.40 -10.69 -4.23
C ASP A 44 4.97 -9.28 -3.81
N ALA A 45 5.27 -8.25 -4.61
CA ALA A 45 4.78 -6.89 -4.40
C ALA A 45 3.24 -6.83 -4.43
N MET A 46 2.61 -7.50 -5.40
CA MET A 46 1.14 -7.58 -5.47
C MET A 46 0.54 -8.33 -4.27
N ASP A 47 1.10 -9.48 -3.90
CA ASP A 47 0.65 -10.27 -2.74
C ASP A 47 0.74 -9.45 -1.44
N GLN A 48 1.82 -8.67 -1.26
CA GLN A 48 2.04 -7.81 -0.10
C GLN A 48 0.96 -6.71 0.02
N ILE A 49 0.56 -6.10 -1.09
CA ILE A 49 -0.51 -5.09 -1.15
C ILE A 49 -1.86 -5.71 -0.77
N ILE A 50 -2.17 -6.89 -1.32
CA ILE A 50 -3.40 -7.62 -1.02
C ILE A 50 -3.47 -7.98 0.47
N CYS A 51 -2.38 -8.51 1.04
CA CYS A 51 -2.28 -8.84 2.46
C CYS A 51 -2.48 -7.60 3.34
N SER A 52 -1.84 -6.48 2.99
CA SER A 52 -2.00 -5.22 3.72
C SER A 52 -3.44 -4.72 3.64
N SER A 53 -4.04 -4.68 2.45
CA SER A 53 -5.43 -4.26 2.25
C SER A 53 -6.41 -5.11 3.07
N ASN A 54 -6.25 -6.43 3.08
CA ASN A 54 -7.09 -7.33 3.87
C ASN A 54 -7.01 -7.08 5.38
N SER A 55 -5.87 -6.59 5.87
CA SER A 55 -5.70 -6.27 7.29
C SER A 55 -6.67 -5.18 7.76
N LEU A 56 -7.12 -4.30 6.86
CA LEU A 56 -8.06 -3.21 7.16
C LEU A 56 -9.47 -3.71 7.52
N ASN A 57 -9.85 -4.90 7.08
CA ASN A 57 -11.14 -5.49 7.43
C ASN A 57 -11.29 -5.79 8.93
N CYS A 58 -10.17 -5.81 9.67
CA CYS A 58 -10.11 -6.25 11.06
C CYS A 58 -9.84 -5.12 12.07
N VAL A 59 -9.68 -3.87 11.62
CA VAL A 59 -9.33 -2.73 12.48
C VAL A 59 -10.36 -1.63 12.35
N SER A 60 -10.87 -1.14 13.47
CA SER A 60 -11.77 0.00 13.54
C SER A 60 -11.66 0.65 14.93
N ILE A 61 -12.03 1.92 15.03
CA ILE A 61 -12.19 2.61 16.31
C ILE A 61 -13.64 3.11 16.40
N GLU A 62 -14.28 2.83 17.53
CA GLU A 62 -15.64 3.30 17.76
C GLU A 62 -15.71 4.83 17.68
N GLY A 63 -16.64 5.35 16.87
CA GLY A 63 -16.82 6.78 16.66
C GLY A 63 -15.93 7.40 15.59
N ASP A 64 -14.95 6.69 15.03
CA ASP A 64 -14.10 7.16 13.94
C ASP A 64 -14.31 6.32 12.66
N LYS A 65 -15.15 6.84 11.76
CA LYS A 65 -15.42 6.22 10.45
C LYS A 65 -14.26 6.38 9.46
N MET A 66 -13.35 7.32 9.70
CA MET A 66 -12.23 7.64 8.80
C MET A 66 -10.95 6.91 9.18
N PHE A 67 -10.93 6.21 10.32
CA PHE A 67 -9.79 5.47 10.83
C PHE A 67 -9.16 4.55 9.77
N THR A 68 -9.98 3.83 9.00
CA THR A 68 -9.56 2.93 7.91
C THR A 68 -9.56 3.57 6.52
N SER A 69 -9.91 4.86 6.40
CA SER A 69 -9.88 5.56 5.10
C SER A 69 -8.49 5.51 4.49
N MET A 70 -8.34 5.23 3.20
CA MET A 70 -7.05 5.19 2.51
C MET A 70 -6.91 6.27 1.42
N GLU A 71 -7.80 7.27 1.41
CA GLU A 71 -7.86 8.30 0.36
C GLU A 71 -6.52 9.04 0.16
N SER A 72 -5.70 9.17 1.20
CA SER A 72 -4.39 9.82 1.13
C SER A 72 -3.27 8.98 0.49
N LEU A 73 -3.55 7.72 0.10
CA LEU A 73 -2.55 6.79 -0.45
C LEU A 73 -2.56 6.73 -1.98
N TYR A 74 -3.37 7.56 -2.65
CA TYR A 74 -3.43 7.58 -4.11
C TYR A 74 -2.06 7.89 -4.72
N LEU A 75 -1.58 6.98 -5.57
CA LEU A 75 -0.40 7.14 -6.40
C LEU A 75 -0.83 7.00 -7.87
N PRO A 76 -0.79 8.08 -8.66
CA PRO A 76 -1.12 7.99 -10.08
C PRO A 76 -0.09 7.08 -10.78
N LEU A 77 -0.53 6.16 -11.63
CA LEU A 77 0.37 5.25 -12.36
C LEU A 77 1.21 6.00 -13.40
N ILE A 78 0.62 7.03 -14.00
CA ILE A 78 1.22 7.92 -14.99
C ILE A 78 1.13 9.32 -14.41
N ASP A 79 2.24 10.06 -14.35
CA ASP A 79 2.14 11.49 -14.05
C ASP A 79 1.30 12.11 -15.18
N GLU A 80 0.13 12.65 -14.87
CA GLU A 80 -0.76 13.31 -15.86
C GLU A 80 -0.16 14.62 -16.40
N ASP A 81 1.16 14.75 -16.37
CA ASP A 81 1.92 15.82 -16.99
C ASP A 81 2.32 15.33 -18.38
N GLY A 82 1.41 15.55 -19.34
CA GLY A 82 1.65 15.23 -20.73
C GLY A 82 2.92 15.89 -21.26
N GLU A 83 3.94 15.08 -21.55
CA GLU A 83 5.07 15.43 -22.41
C GLU A 83 5.26 14.33 -23.48
N GLU A 84 4.79 14.63 -24.70
CA GLU A 84 5.67 14.64 -25.87
C GLU A 84 6.09 16.09 -26.15
#